data_AF-A0A3L7W3N4-F1
#
_entry.id   AF-A0A3L7W3N4-F1
#
_cell.length_a   1.000
_cell.length_b   1.000
_cell.length_c   1.000
_cell.angle_alpha   90.00
_cell.angle_beta   90.00
_cell.angle_gamma   90.00
#
_symmetry.space_group_name_H-M   'P 1'
#
loop_
_entity.id
_entity.type
_entity.pdbx_description
1 polymer ?
#
loop_
_entity_poly.entity_id
_entity_poly.type
_entity_poly.pdbx_seq_one_letter_code
_entity_poly.pdbx_strand_id
1 'polypeptide(L)'
;MEIMGIRIPTVISENNAARCEACGDPIEGTPFRVSILDIIATEIAPSFGERSPINPGPFQFCTDRTCPDRWIASRGWLRCSRSEVREIMRPIPLQATGVATIGLCDGIHRDDHEFVSA
;
A
#
# COMPACT_ATOMS: atom_id res chain seq x y z
N MET A 1 -27.39 -20.48 17.65
CA MET A 1 -28.18 -20.04 18.82
C MET A 1 -29.65 -20.06 18.41
N GLU A 2 -30.56 -20.47 19.29
CA GLU A 2 -32.02 -20.37 19.05
C GLU A 2 -32.61 -19.39 20.04
N ILE A 3 -33.32 -18.38 19.54
CA ILE A 3 -34.09 -17.42 20.34
C ILE A 3 -35.52 -17.48 19.82
N MET A 4 -36.48 -17.78 20.69
CA MET A 4 -37.93 -17.81 20.36
C MET A 4 -38.32 -18.74 19.18
N GLY A 5 -37.66 -19.89 19.03
CA GLY A 5 -38.00 -20.87 17.98
C GLY A 5 -37.56 -20.48 16.56
N ILE A 6 -36.75 -19.43 16.42
CA ILE A 6 -36.09 -19.05 15.17
C ILE A 6 -34.64 -19.49 15.26
N ARG A 7 -34.22 -20.37 14.34
CA ARG A 7 -32.83 -20.82 14.21
C ARG A 7 -31.97 -19.66 13.73
N ILE A 8 -31.14 -19.11 14.61
CA ILE A 8 -30.11 -18.12 14.26
C ILE A 8 -28.81 -18.92 14.01
N PRO A 9 -28.40 -19.16 12.75
CA PRO A 9 -27.13 -19.82 12.45
C PRO A 9 -25.99 -18.87 12.84
N THR A 10 -25.56 -18.94 14.09
CA THR A 10 -24.46 -18.13 14.63
C THR A 10 -23.15 -18.87 14.39
N VAL A 11 -22.68 -18.81 13.15
CA VAL A 11 -21.25 -18.71 12.81
C VAL A 11 -21.19 -17.75 11.62
N ILE A 12 -21.08 -16.46 11.91
CA ILE A 12 -20.74 -15.45 10.91
C ILE A 12 -19.20 -15.46 10.88
N SER A 13 -18.59 -16.15 9.91
CA SER A 13 -17.19 -15.91 9.54
C SER A 13 -16.99 -14.57 8.82
N GLU A 14 -18.05 -13.77 8.70
CA GLU A 14 -18.11 -12.54 7.91
C GLU A 14 -17.84 -11.30 8.77
N ASN A 15 -16.58 -11.05 9.08
CA ASN A 15 -16.08 -9.67 8.97
C ASN A 15 -14.55 -9.64 8.88
N ASN A 16 -13.95 -10.52 8.06
CA ASN A 16 -12.57 -10.25 7.65
C ASN A 16 -12.61 -9.19 6.54
N ALA A 17 -12.82 -7.94 6.96
CA ALA A 17 -12.92 -6.77 6.09
C ALA A 17 -11.58 -6.38 5.44
N ALA A 18 -10.48 -7.03 5.82
CA ALA A 18 -9.18 -6.75 5.24
C ALA A 18 -9.10 -7.33 3.83
N ARG A 19 -9.08 -6.44 2.84
CA ARG A 19 -8.84 -6.78 1.44
C ARG A 19 -7.45 -6.32 1.03
N CYS A 20 -6.82 -7.10 0.16
CA CYS A 20 -5.56 -6.73 -0.44
C CYS A 20 -5.73 -5.45 -1.26
N GLU A 21 -4.89 -4.44 -1.02
CA GLU A 21 -4.89 -3.16 -1.73
C GLU A 21 -4.55 -3.31 -3.23
N ALA A 22 -4.01 -4.47 -3.64
CA ALA A 22 -3.63 -4.73 -5.02
C ALA A 22 -4.68 -5.55 -5.79
N CYS A 23 -5.02 -6.75 -5.30
CA CYS A 23 -5.92 -7.67 -5.99
C CYS A 23 -7.37 -7.59 -5.51
N GLY A 24 -7.63 -6.96 -4.36
CA GLY A 24 -8.97 -6.89 -3.76
C GLY A 24 -9.43 -8.17 -3.07
N ASP A 25 -8.64 -9.26 -3.12
CA ASP A 25 -8.98 -10.52 -2.47
C ASP A 25 -9.01 -10.38 -0.93
N PRO A 26 -9.86 -11.15 -0.24
CA PRO A 26 -9.81 -11.24 1.21
C PRO A 26 -8.43 -11.70 1.69
N ILE A 27 -7.91 -11.07 2.75
CA ILE A 27 -6.63 -11.46 3.33
C ILE A 27 -6.85 -12.56 4.37
N GLU A 28 -6.30 -13.74 4.14
CA GLU A 28 -6.27 -14.80 5.16
C GLU A 28 -5.09 -14.61 6.11
N GLY A 29 -5.34 -14.68 7.43
CA GLY A 29 -4.30 -14.55 8.44
C GLY A 29 -3.81 -13.11 8.66
N THR A 30 -2.52 -12.94 8.93
CA THR A 30 -1.92 -11.62 9.21
C THR A 30 -1.48 -10.95 7.91
N PRO A 31 -1.99 -9.75 7.57
CA PRO A 31 -1.58 -9.04 6.37
C PRO A 31 -0.12 -8.60 6.45
N PHE A 32 0.57 -8.62 5.31
CA PHE A 32 1.79 -7.84 5.15
C PHE A 32 1.39 -6.37 5.01
N ARG A 33 2.06 -5.48 5.75
CA ARG A 33 1.74 -4.05 5.78
C ARG A 33 2.88 -3.23 5.24
N VAL A 34 2.56 -2.24 4.41
CA VAL A 34 3.51 -1.25 3.92
C VAL A 34 3.03 0.13 4.32
N SER A 35 3.89 0.89 4.97
CA SER A 35 3.72 2.32 5.24
C SER A 35 4.72 3.10 4.39
N ILE A 36 4.29 4.24 3.87
CA ILE A 36 5.18 5.15 3.15
C ILE A 36 5.68 6.20 4.14
N LEU A 37 6.98 6.24 4.37
CA LEU A 37 7.62 7.30 5.12
C LEU A 37 7.73 8.54 4.23
N ASP A 38 6.71 9.36 4.28
CA ASP A 38 6.57 10.54 3.44
C ASP A 38 7.48 11.70 3.91
N ILE A 39 8.77 11.60 3.61
CA ILE A 39 9.76 12.66 3.89
C ILE A 39 9.63 13.87 2.95
N ILE A 40 8.79 13.77 1.92
CA ILE A 40 8.60 14.82 0.91
C ILE A 40 7.26 15.53 1.05
N ALA A 41 6.44 15.12 2.03
CA ALA A 41 5.22 15.82 2.39
C ALA A 41 5.55 17.29 2.70
N THR A 42 4.85 18.21 2.04
CA THR A 42 4.91 19.61 2.44
C THR A 42 4.23 19.75 3.80
N GLU A 43 4.91 20.33 4.78
CA GLU A 43 4.35 20.60 6.12
C GLU A 43 3.33 21.76 6.05
N ILE A 44 2.17 21.48 5.45
CA ILE A 44 1.03 22.40 5.42
C ILE A 44 -0.12 21.69 6.13
N ALA A 45 -0.89 22.45 6.91
CA ALA A 45 -2.10 21.94 7.52
C ALA A 45 -3.01 21.35 6.41
N PRO A 46 -3.42 20.07 6.51
CA PRO A 46 -4.25 19.47 5.48
C PRO A 46 -5.54 20.28 5.36
N SER A 47 -5.87 20.73 4.15
CA SER A 47 -7.20 21.26 3.91
C SER A 47 -8.19 20.10 3.98
N PHE A 48 -9.38 20.31 4.54
CA PHE A 48 -10.38 19.24 4.65
C PHE A 48 -10.80 18.63 3.30
N GLY A 49 -10.51 19.30 2.17
CA GLY A 49 -10.84 18.86 0.82
C GLY A 49 -9.69 18.22 0.03
N GLU A 50 -8.44 18.36 0.46
CA GLU A 50 -7.28 17.85 -0.28
C GLU A 50 -6.72 16.59 0.37
N ARG A 51 -6.56 15.53 -0.43
CA ARG A 51 -5.85 14.32 -0.01
C ARG A 51 -4.36 14.51 -0.24
N SER A 52 -3.54 14.07 0.73
CA SER A 52 -2.11 13.89 0.47
C SER A 52 -1.93 13.00 -0.76
N PRO A 53 -1.11 13.41 -1.74
CA PRO A 53 -0.90 12.66 -2.97
C PRO A 53 -0.28 11.28 -2.73
N ILE A 54 0.39 11.08 -1.59
CA ILE A 54 1.12 9.85 -1.29
C ILE A 54 0.38 8.96 -0.30
N ASN A 55 -0.36 9.54 0.66
CA ASN A 55 -1.03 8.86 1.78
C ASN A 55 -0.12 7.80 2.47
N PRO A 56 0.38 8.04 3.69
CA PRO A 56 1.43 7.20 4.29
C PRO A 56 1.00 5.77 4.67
N GLY A 57 -0.27 5.37 4.50
CA GLY A 57 -0.76 4.01 4.80
C GLY A 57 -1.26 3.87 6.25
N PRO A 58 -1.32 2.64 6.81
CA PRO A 58 -0.75 1.40 6.30
C PRO A 58 -1.58 0.74 5.18
N PHE A 59 -0.92 0.36 4.10
CA PHE A 59 -1.47 -0.46 3.01
C PHE A 59 -1.31 -1.94 3.34
N GLN A 60 -2.33 -2.75 3.07
CA GLN A 60 -2.36 -4.16 3.45
C GLN A 60 -2.37 -5.07 2.22
N PHE A 61 -1.55 -6.12 2.25
CA PHE A 61 -1.40 -7.07 1.16
C PHE A 61 -1.63 -8.50 1.63
N CYS A 62 -2.16 -9.32 0.74
CA CYS A 62 -2.20 -10.77 0.91
C CYS A 62 -0.79 -11.38 0.79
N THR A 63 -0.69 -12.69 0.88
CA THR A 63 0.58 -13.43 0.88
C THR A 63 1.27 -13.48 -0.50
N ASP A 64 0.59 -13.05 -1.57
CA ASP A 64 1.18 -12.94 -2.90
C ASP A 64 2.18 -11.78 -2.94
N ARG A 65 3.46 -12.13 -3.12
CA ARG A 65 4.59 -11.19 -3.14
C ARG A 65 4.54 -10.21 -4.31
N THR A 66 3.74 -10.47 -5.34
CA THR A 66 3.57 -9.57 -6.50
C THR A 66 2.54 -8.47 -6.24
N CYS A 67 1.71 -8.61 -5.21
CA CYS A 67 0.65 -7.64 -4.91
C CYS A 67 1.19 -6.23 -4.59
N PRO A 68 2.24 -6.06 -3.77
CA PRO A 68 2.82 -4.75 -3.57
C PRO A 68 3.27 -4.09 -4.87
N ASP A 69 3.95 -4.81 -5.77
CA ASP A 69 4.41 -4.27 -7.05
C ASP A 69 3.25 -3.87 -7.97
N ARG A 70 2.19 -4.69 -8.05
CA ARG A 70 0.96 -4.33 -8.78
C ARG A 70 0.31 -3.06 -8.24
N TRP A 71 0.34 -2.86 -6.92
CA TRP A 71 -0.20 -1.67 -6.28
C TRP A 71 0.67 -0.42 -6.52
N ILE A 72 1.99 -0.58 -6.59
CA ILE A 72 2.90 0.50 -7.01
C ILE A 72 2.59 0.89 -8.46
N ALA A 73 2.49 -0.10 -9.36
CA ALA A 73 2.20 0.12 -10.78
C ALA A 73 0.83 0.78 -11.01
N SER A 74 -0.21 0.40 -10.26
CA SER A 74 -1.56 0.98 -10.40
C SER A 74 -1.62 2.47 -10.03
N ARG A 75 -0.65 2.95 -9.24
CA ARG A 75 -0.47 4.38 -8.89
C ARG A 75 0.38 5.15 -9.88
N GLY A 76 0.91 4.48 -10.91
CA GLY A 76 1.86 5.07 -11.85
C GLY A 76 3.21 5.38 -11.20
N TRP A 77 3.57 4.70 -10.11
CA TRP A 77 4.84 4.87 -9.43
C TRP A 77 5.87 3.86 -9.96
N LEU A 78 7.16 4.20 -9.83
CA LEU A 78 8.26 3.30 -10.16
C LEU A 78 8.77 2.58 -8.91
N ARG A 79 9.33 1.39 -9.07
CA ARG A 79 10.06 0.68 -8.00
C ARG A 79 11.55 0.77 -8.25
N CYS A 80 12.35 0.98 -7.21
CA CYS A 80 13.78 0.82 -7.35
C CYS A 80 14.14 -0.68 -7.47
N SER A 81 14.81 -1.07 -8.56
CA SER A 81 15.23 -2.44 -8.86
C SER A 81 16.09 -3.07 -7.75
N ARG A 82 16.83 -2.22 -7.03
CA ARG A 82 17.75 -2.55 -5.94
C ARG A 82 17.08 -2.66 -4.57
N SER A 83 15.76 -2.44 -4.52
CA SER A 83 14.96 -2.53 -3.28
C SER A 83 14.17 -3.83 -3.21
N GLU A 84 14.00 -4.34 -2.00
CA GLU A 84 12.90 -5.25 -1.66
C GLU A 84 11.73 -4.47 -1.08
N VAL A 85 10.51 -4.99 -1.22
CA VAL A 85 9.34 -4.40 -0.55
C VAL A 85 9.44 -4.68 0.95
N ARG A 86 9.34 -3.62 1.76
CA ARG A 86 9.44 -3.67 3.22
C ARG A 86 8.28 -2.97 3.89
N GLU A 87 8.19 -3.14 5.20
CA GLU A 87 7.17 -2.48 6.03
C GLU A 87 7.21 -0.95 5.93
N ILE A 88 8.41 -0.38 5.72
CA ILE A 88 8.58 1.05 5.48
C ILE A 88 9.23 1.23 4.12
N MET A 89 8.54 1.93 3.23
CA MET A 89 9.06 2.37 1.94
C MET A 89 9.20 3.89 1.92
N ARG A 90 10.17 4.41 1.17
CA ARG A 90 10.47 5.84 1.04
C ARG A 90 10.10 6.32 -0.38
N PRO A 91 9.30 7.37 -0.52
CA PRO A 91 9.03 7.98 -1.81
C PRO A 91 10.18 8.91 -2.20
N ILE A 92 10.58 8.85 -3.46
CA ILE A 92 11.64 9.65 -4.07
C ILE A 92 11.01 10.43 -5.24
N PRO A 93 11.02 11.77 -5.21
CA PRO A 93 10.47 12.58 -6.29
C PRO A 93 11.37 12.48 -7.52
N LEU A 94 10.79 12.15 -8.66
CA LEU A 94 11.49 12.04 -9.93
C LEU A 94 11.23 13.28 -10.78
N GLN A 95 12.29 13.91 -11.29
CA GLN A 95 12.18 14.99 -12.25
C GLN A 95 11.92 14.41 -13.65
N ALA A 96 10.67 14.02 -13.97
CA ALA A 96 10.34 13.43 -15.26
C ALA A 96 9.17 14.15 -15.97
N THR A 97 9.35 14.45 -17.26
CA THR A 97 8.43 15.13 -18.18
C THR A 97 7.30 14.24 -18.73
N GLY A 98 7.01 13.09 -18.09
CA GLY A 98 5.99 12.17 -18.59
C GLY A 98 5.66 11.04 -17.63
N VAL A 99 4.49 11.16 -17.00
CA VAL A 99 3.63 10.08 -16.47
C VAL A 99 3.96 9.49 -15.08
N ALA A 100 5.22 9.36 -14.64
CA ALA A 100 5.54 8.90 -13.27
C ALA A 100 6.44 9.88 -12.51
N THR A 101 5.93 10.53 -11.45
CA THR A 101 6.66 11.53 -10.66
C THR A 101 7.27 10.99 -9.37
N ILE A 102 7.00 9.72 -9.01
CA ILE A 102 7.40 9.12 -7.74
C ILE A 102 8.04 7.75 -7.99
N GLY A 103 9.23 7.55 -7.43
CA GLY A 103 9.85 6.24 -7.25
C GLY A 103 9.77 5.78 -5.78
N LEU A 104 9.55 4.49 -5.55
CA LEU A 104 9.56 3.88 -4.21
C LEU A 104 10.82 3.06 -3.97
N CYS A 105 11.38 3.23 -2.78
CA CYS A 105 12.68 2.71 -2.36
C CYS A 105 12.60 2.17 -0.93
N ASP A 106 13.39 1.14 -0.59
CA ASP A 106 13.48 0.63 0.79
C ASP A 106 14.39 1.46 1.73
N GLY A 107 15.12 2.41 1.16
CA GLY A 107 16.04 3.31 1.84
C GLY A 107 17.42 2.74 2.16
N ILE A 108 17.74 1.51 1.73
CA ILE A 108 19.03 0.87 2.07
C ILE A 108 20.17 1.40 1.20
N HIS A 109 19.90 1.65 -0.09
CA HIS A 109 20.90 2.09 -1.06
C HIS A 109 21.06 3.62 -1.17
N ARG A 110 20.48 4.38 -0.22
CA ARG A 110 20.60 5.84 -0.10
C ARG A 110 20.16 6.57 -1.36
N ASP A 111 21.09 7.08 -2.17
CA ASP A 111 20.82 7.85 -3.38
C ASP A 111 21.14 7.05 -4.67
N ASP A 112 21.66 5.82 -4.56
CA ASP A 112 22.03 4.94 -5.69
C ASP A 112 20.78 4.20 -6.21
N HIS A 113 19.87 4.97 -6.81
CA HIS A 113 18.58 4.48 -7.29
C HIS A 113 18.61 4.05 -8.76
N GLU A 114 17.95 2.93 -9.03
CA GLU A 114 17.63 2.48 -10.38
C GLU A 114 16.12 2.23 -10.47
N PHE A 115 15.37 3.23 -10.91
CA PHE A 115 13.91 3.16 -10.98
C PHE A 115 13.45 2.46 -12.26
N VAL A 116 12.62 1.44 -12.07
CA VAL A 116 12.00 0.63 -13.12
C VAL A 116 10.50 0.58 -12.93
N SER A 117 9.75 0.20 -13.97
CA SER A 117 8.34 -0.15 -13.82
C SER A 117 8.19 -1.29 -12.81
N ALA A 118 7.23 -1.14 -11.88
CA ALA A 118 6.89 -2.17 -10.92
C ALA A 118 6.16 -3.35 -11.57
#